data_AF-A0A929L819-F1
#
_entry.id   AF-A0A929L819-F1
#
_cell.length_a   1.000
_cell.length_b   1.000
_cell.length_c   1.000
_cell.angle_alpha   90.00
_cell.angle_beta   90.00
_cell.angle_gamma   90.00
#
_symmetry.space_group_name_H-M   'P 1'
#
loop_
_entity.id
_entity.type
_entity.pdbx_description
1 polymer ?
#
loop_
_entity_poly.entity_id
_entity_poly.type
_entity_poly.pdbx_seq_one_letter_code
_entity_poly.pdbx_strand_id
1 'polypeptide(L)'
;MSALIQDFRAIKTFLNLKSIRYKAAGDHHYTTDSKETESLVKAGWSFEGIGWYSAENKAVPVYRQYNPHARTGSHNYTTSLAENNHLVSVGWNAEGVAWYGLKR
;
A
#
# COMPACT_ATOMS: atom_id res chain seq x y z
N MET A 1 34.60 18.57 13.99
CA MET A 1 34.39 17.12 14.19
C MET A 1 33.12 16.94 15.01
N SER A 2 31.98 16.79 14.34
CA SER A 2 30.70 16.45 14.96
C SER A 2 30.34 15.06 14.48
N ALA A 3 30.50 14.08 15.37
CA ALA A 3 29.95 12.75 15.21
C ALA A 3 28.46 12.82 15.60
N LEU A 4 27.57 12.35 14.72
CA LEU A 4 26.22 11.83 14.97
C LEU A 4 25.40 11.80 13.67
N ILE A 5 26.00 11.31 12.58
CA ILE A 5 25.23 10.70 11.50
C ILE A 5 25.57 9.22 11.59
N GLN A 6 24.90 8.55 12.52
CA GLN A 6 24.85 7.09 12.52
C GLN A 6 24.15 6.69 11.22
N ASP A 7 24.98 6.42 10.22
CA ASP A 7 24.88 5.23 9.38
C ASP A 7 23.46 4.76 9.05
N PHE A 8 22.75 5.57 8.25
CA PHE A 8 21.49 5.18 7.59
C PHE A 8 21.67 4.00 6.61
N ARG A 9 22.89 3.46 6.45
CA ARG A 9 23.17 2.30 5.61
C ARG A 9 23.02 0.96 6.34
N ALA A 10 22.67 0.96 7.63
CA ALA A 10 22.51 -0.25 8.44
C ALA A 10 21.06 -0.52 8.93
N ILE A 11 20.05 0.18 8.42
CA ILE A 11 18.63 -0.15 8.65
C ILE A 11 18.10 -0.91 7.42
N LYS A 12 18.42 -2.20 7.44
CA LYS A 12 17.91 -3.30 6.60
C LYS A 12 16.59 -3.02 5.88
N THR A 13 16.61 -2.96 4.54
CA THR A 13 15.55 -3.43 3.63
C THR A 13 14.08 -3.33 4.10
N PHE A 14 13.60 -2.16 4.54
CA PHE A 14 12.18 -1.99 4.86
C PHE A 14 11.37 -1.66 3.60
N LEU A 15 10.48 -2.58 3.19
CA LEU A 15 9.33 -2.23 2.34
C LEU A 15 8.32 -1.49 3.22
N ASN A 16 8.46 -0.17 3.27
CA ASN A 16 7.59 0.73 4.03
C ASN A 16 6.23 0.82 3.33
N LEU A 17 5.13 0.41 3.98
CA LEU A 17 3.81 0.72 3.45
C LEU A 17 3.43 2.15 3.85
N LYS A 18 3.28 2.98 2.83
CA LYS A 18 2.96 4.39 2.90
C LYS A 18 1.44 4.54 2.91
N SER A 19 0.92 5.19 3.96
CA SER A 19 -0.50 5.58 4.05
C SER A 19 -0.68 6.93 3.39
N ILE A 20 -1.63 7.03 2.46
CA ILE A 20 -1.96 8.26 1.76
C ILE A 20 -3.48 8.43 1.83
N ARG A 21 -3.96 9.55 2.38
CA ARG A 21 -5.39 9.82 2.52
C ARG A 21 -5.86 10.86 1.52
N TYR A 22 -7.00 10.61 0.89
CA TYR A 22 -7.77 11.65 0.21
C TYR A 22 -8.72 12.34 1.18
N LYS A 23 -8.36 13.55 1.59
CA LYS A 23 -9.04 14.28 2.67
C LYS A 23 -10.51 14.64 2.36
N ALA A 24 -10.92 14.70 1.08
CA ALA A 24 -12.27 15.11 0.70
C ALA A 24 -13.30 13.96 0.63
N ALA A 25 -12.86 12.70 0.50
CA ALA A 25 -13.77 11.53 0.49
C ALA A 25 -13.55 10.55 1.66
N GLY A 26 -12.46 10.71 2.44
CA GLY A 26 -12.12 9.78 3.52
C GLY A 26 -11.43 8.50 3.04
N ASP A 27 -11.11 8.39 1.75
CA ASP A 27 -10.44 7.22 1.18
C ASP A 27 -8.98 7.15 1.61
N HIS A 28 -8.55 5.93 1.94
CA HIS A 28 -7.16 5.60 2.20
C HIS A 28 -6.60 4.78 1.05
N HIS A 29 -5.40 5.16 0.61
CA HIS A 29 -4.58 4.39 -0.32
C HIS A 29 -3.33 3.89 0.38
N TYR A 30 -2.97 2.65 0.08
CA TYR A 30 -1.90 1.92 0.72
C TYR A 30 -0.95 1.35 -0.33
N THR A 31 0.31 1.76 -0.25
CA THR A 31 1.31 1.33 -1.23
C THR A 31 2.71 1.26 -0.65
N THR A 32 3.52 0.32 -1.14
CA THR A 32 4.97 0.32 -0.91
C THR A 32 5.74 1.09 -1.99
N ASP A 33 5.08 1.52 -3.06
CA ASP A 33 5.72 2.24 -4.16
C ASP A 33 5.84 3.74 -3.85
N SER A 34 7.08 4.21 -3.85
CA SER A 34 7.39 5.62 -3.65
C SER A 34 6.93 6.48 -4.81
N LYS A 35 6.96 5.97 -6.05
CA LYS A 35 6.52 6.71 -7.24
C LYS A 35 5.00 6.89 -7.24
N GLU A 36 4.25 5.85 -6.89
CA GLU A 36 2.80 5.93 -6.70
C GLU A 36 2.45 6.96 -5.62
N THR A 37 3.19 6.96 -4.50
CA THR A 37 3.03 7.95 -3.44
C THR A 37 3.24 9.38 -3.93
N GLU A 38 4.36 9.63 -4.60
CA GLU A 38 4.67 10.97 -5.14
C GLU A 38 3.62 11.43 -6.15
N SER A 39 3.12 10.53 -7.00
CA SER A 39 2.07 10.83 -7.97
C SER A 39 0.76 11.20 -7.28
N LEU A 40 0.35 10.48 -6.25
CA LEU A 40 -0.88 10.76 -5.48
C LEU A 40 -0.78 12.09 -4.72
N VAL A 41 0.38 12.38 -4.13
CA VAL A 41 0.63 13.68 -3.49
C VAL A 41 0.54 14.83 -4.50
N LYS A 42 1.13 14.68 -5.70
CA LYS A 42 0.98 15.65 -6.79
C LYS A 42 -0.47 15.81 -7.25
N ALA A 43 -1.29 14.77 -7.15
CA ALA A 43 -2.72 14.79 -7.45
C ALA A 43 -3.58 15.38 -6.31
N GLY A 44 -2.97 15.86 -5.22
CA GLY A 44 -3.66 16.53 -4.11
C GLY A 44 -4.03 15.61 -2.94
N TRP A 45 -3.55 14.36 -2.91
CA TRP A 45 -3.68 13.51 -1.74
C TRP A 45 -2.71 13.94 -0.62
N SER A 46 -3.10 13.69 0.63
CA SER A 46 -2.27 13.99 1.79
C SER A 46 -1.48 12.75 2.20
N PHE A 47 -0.15 12.85 2.17
CA PHE A 47 0.71 11.80 2.70
C PHE A 47 0.65 11.80 4.24
N GLU A 48 0.31 10.65 4.84
CA GLU A 48 0.14 10.51 6.29
C GLU A 48 1.36 9.89 6.99
N GLY A 49 2.37 9.46 6.22
CA GLY A 49 3.53 8.77 6.75
C GLY A 49 3.46 7.25 6.57
N ILE A 50 4.29 6.55 7.34
CA ILE A 50 4.36 5.09 7.34
C ILE A 50 3.33 4.58 8.35
N GLY A 51 2.35 3.79 7.88
CA GLY A 51 1.35 3.18 8.74
C GLY A 51 1.84 1.86 9.34
N TRP A 52 2.46 1.02 8.51
CA TRP A 52 3.03 -0.28 8.91
C TRP A 52 4.04 -0.79 7.87
N TYR A 53 4.59 -1.97 8.10
CA TYR A 53 5.63 -2.59 7.28
C TYR A 53 5.14 -3.90 6.66
N SER A 54 5.60 -4.21 5.45
CA SER A 54 5.40 -5.53 4.85
C SER A 54 6.25 -6.58 5.58
N ALA A 55 5.72 -7.78 5.76
CA ALA A 55 6.46 -8.92 6.27
C ALA A 55 7.57 -9.35 5.30
N GLU A 56 8.78 -9.54 5.82
CA GLU A 56 9.96 -9.93 5.03
C GLU A 56 9.87 -11.36 4.50
N ASN A 57 9.29 -12.27 5.30
CA ASN A 57 9.18 -13.69 4.96
C ASN A 57 8.11 -13.99 3.89
N LYS A 58 7.39 -12.96 3.41
CA LYS A 58 6.34 -13.06 2.39
C LYS A 58 5.29 -14.14 2.69
N ALA A 59 4.97 -14.36 3.97
CA ALA A 59 4.15 -15.51 4.38
C ALA A 59 2.67 -15.38 4.02
N VAL A 60 2.10 -14.18 4.08
CA VAL A 60 0.67 -13.95 3.81
C VAL A 60 0.54 -12.84 2.76
N PRO A 61 0.21 -13.13 1.49
CA PRO A 61 0.01 -12.10 0.49
C PRO A 61 -1.25 -11.27 0.78
N VAL A 62 -1.16 -9.95 0.58
CA VAL A 62 -2.31 -9.05 0.52
C VAL A 62 -2.48 -8.58 -0.92
N TYR A 63 -3.58 -8.97 -1.53
CA TYR A 63 -3.95 -8.59 -2.90
C TYR A 63 -4.67 -7.25 -2.90
N ARG A 64 -4.38 -6.43 -3.92
CA ARG A 64 -5.07 -5.15 -4.15
C ARG A 64 -5.88 -5.22 -5.43
N GLN A 65 -7.12 -4.73 -5.36
CA GLN A 65 -8.01 -4.61 -6.51
C GLN A 65 -8.52 -3.18 -6.63
N TYR A 66 -8.58 -2.67 -7.86
CA TYR A 66 -9.11 -1.35 -8.18
C TYR A 66 -10.46 -1.46 -8.90
N ASN A 67 -11.47 -0.72 -8.42
CA ASN A 67 -12.77 -0.56 -9.04
C ASN A 67 -12.81 0.70 -9.93
N PRO A 68 -12.77 0.56 -11.27
CA PRO A 68 -12.83 1.71 -12.18
C PRO A 68 -14.19 2.42 -12.18
N HIS A 69 -15.23 1.82 -11.60
CA HIS A 69 -16.59 2.37 -11.55
C HIS A 69 -16.91 3.07 -10.23
N ALA A 70 -16.03 2.97 -9.23
CA ALA A 70 -16.23 3.60 -7.92
C ALA A 70 -15.73 5.04 -7.90
N ARG A 71 -16.52 5.94 -7.32
CA ARG A 71 -16.11 7.34 -7.08
C ARG A 71 -15.29 7.49 -5.80
N THR A 72 -15.54 6.63 -4.81
CA THR A 72 -14.85 6.55 -3.52
C THR A 72 -14.74 5.08 -3.13
N GLY A 73 -13.84 4.73 -2.21
CA GLY A 73 -13.61 3.34 -1.81
C GLY A 73 -13.16 2.45 -2.98
N SER A 74 -12.40 3.04 -3.92
CA SER A 74 -12.08 2.40 -5.20
C SER A 74 -11.06 1.29 -5.10
N HIS A 75 -10.44 1.07 -3.94
CA HIS A 75 -9.47 -0.01 -3.75
C HIS A 75 -9.93 -0.96 -2.65
N ASN A 76 -9.79 -2.26 -2.91
CA ASN A 76 -9.95 -3.32 -1.93
C ASN A 76 -8.59 -3.96 -1.62
N TYR A 77 -8.41 -4.40 -0.38
CA TYR A 77 -7.20 -5.08 0.09
C TYR A 77 -7.59 -6.35 0.85
N THR A 78 -7.13 -7.50 0.39
CA THR A 78 -7.55 -8.78 0.96
C THR A 78 -6.46 -9.83 0.96
N THR A 79 -6.47 -10.71 1.96
CA THR A 79 -5.64 -11.93 1.99
C THR A 79 -6.34 -13.11 1.30
N SER A 80 -7.62 -12.96 0.94
CA SER A 80 -8.40 -14.00 0.28
C SER A 80 -8.22 -13.96 -1.24
N LEU A 81 -7.56 -14.98 -1.78
CA LEU A 81 -7.47 -15.16 -3.24
C LEU A 81 -8.86 -15.36 -3.87
N ALA A 82 -9.80 -15.97 -3.14
CA ALA A 82 -11.16 -16.15 -3.61
C ALA A 82 -11.90 -14.81 -3.77
N GLU A 83 -11.75 -13.89 -2.81
CA GLU A 83 -12.32 -12.55 -2.92
C GLU A 83 -11.67 -11.75 -4.06
N ASN A 84 -10.33 -11.82 -4.19
CA ASN A 84 -9.63 -11.22 -5.33
C ASN A 84 -10.23 -11.69 -6.66
N ASN A 85 -10.37 -13.00 -6.84
CA ASN A 85 -10.87 -13.58 -8.09
C ASN A 85 -12.35 -13.23 -8.31
N HIS A 86 -13.14 -13.17 -7.25
CA HIS A 86 -14.54 -12.76 -7.34
C HIS A 86 -14.66 -11.30 -7.80
N LEU A 87 -13.92 -10.38 -7.18
CA LEU A 87 -13.94 -8.96 -7.56
C LEU A 87 -13.51 -8.77 -9.03
N VAL A 88 -12.48 -9.49 -9.46
CA VAL A 88 -12.05 -9.50 -10.86
C VAL A 88 -13.16 -10.01 -11.78
N SER A 89 -13.87 -11.07 -11.39
CA SER A 89 -14.98 -11.62 -12.19
C SER A 89 -16.16 -10.64 -12.36
N VAL A 90 -16.33 -9.69 -11.43
CA VAL A 90 -17.37 -8.66 -11.49
C VAL A 90 -16.85 -7.30 -12.01
N GLY A 91 -15.69 -7.30 -12.67
CA GLY A 91 -15.18 -6.14 -13.42
C GLY A 91 -14.16 -5.26 -12.71
N TRP A 92 -13.62 -5.69 -11.55
CA TRP A 92 -12.51 -4.99 -10.91
C TRP A 92 -11.18 -5.37 -11.54
N ASN A 93 -10.20 -4.48 -11.45
CA ASN A 93 -8.84 -4.73 -11.94
C ASN A 93 -7.98 -5.29 -10.81
N ALA A 94 -7.37 -6.46 -11.02
CA ALA A 94 -6.34 -6.96 -10.12
C ALA A 94 -5.02 -6.21 -10.34
N GLU A 95 -4.43 -5.72 -9.26
CA GLU A 95 -3.13 -5.03 -9.28
C GLU A 95 -1.99 -5.90 -8.73
N GLY A 96 -2.32 -7.14 -8.32
CA GLY A 96 -1.36 -8.10 -7.77
C GLY A 96 -1.21 -8.00 -6.26
N VAL A 97 -0.05 -8.47 -5.76
CA VAL A 97 0.28 -8.42 -4.32
C VAL A 97 0.81 -7.03 -3.98
N ALA A 98 0.08 -6.31 -3.12
CA ALA A 98 0.49 -5.00 -2.67
C ALA A 98 1.51 -5.05 -1.52
N TRP A 99 1.36 -5.99 -0.58
CA TRP A 99 2.34 -6.28 0.47
C TRP A 99 2.08 -7.66 1.08
N TYR A 100 2.89 -8.03 2.08
CA TYR A 100 2.74 -9.26 2.83
C TYR A 100 2.46 -9.00 4.32
N GLY A 101 1.55 -9.76 4.91
CA GLY A 101 1.27 -9.79 6.35
C GLY A 101 2.07 -10.85 7.10
N LEU A 102 2.11 -10.72 8.42
CA LEU A 102 2.66 -11.75 9.30
C LEU A 102 1.70 -12.93 9.41
N LYS A 103 2.25 -14.15 9.42
CA LYS A 103 1.50 -15.36 9.74
C LYS A 103 1.39 -15.48 11.27
N ARG A 104 0.16 -15.55 11.80
CA ARG A 104 -0.10 -15.81 13.21
C ARG A 104 0.00 -17.30 13.53
#